data_AF-A0A432JID5-F1
#
_entry.id   AF-A0A432JID5-F1
#
_cell.length_a   1.000
_cell.length_b   1.000
_cell.length_c   1.000
_cell.angle_alpha   90.00
_cell.angle_beta   90.00
_cell.angle_gamma   90.00
#
_symmetry.space_group_name_H-M   'P 1'
#
loop_
_entity.id
_entity.type
_entity.pdbx_description
1 polymer ?
#
loop_
_entity_poly.entity_id
_entity_poly.type
_entity_poly.pdbx_seq_one_letter_code
_entity_poly.pdbx_strand_id
1 'polypeptide(L)'
;MPAQLDSWEAYRDVRRLGRKTRLPEAQRATLWSIFEKVQEGLKQRGLITHAGLFSTLASIQQRTTPPYDFAIIDGQGYPGPQLRFLAAGGND
;
A
#
# COMPACT_ATOMS: atom_id res chain seq x y z
N MET A 1 -8.64 2.04 -2.17
CA MET A 1 -7.28 2.32 -2.70
C MET A 1 -6.44 1.05 -2.52
N PRO A 2 -5.61 0.64 -3.50
CA PRO A 2 -5.18 -0.74 -3.63
C PRO A 2 -4.20 -1.16 -2.52
N ALA A 3 -4.15 -2.46 -2.24
CA ALA A 3 -3.10 -3.08 -1.44
C ALA A 3 -1.72 -2.75 -2.01
N GLN A 4 -0.67 -2.79 -1.17
CA GLN A 4 0.71 -2.79 -1.67
C GLN A 4 0.84 -3.89 -2.73
N LEU A 5 1.34 -3.54 -3.91
CA LEU A 5 1.54 -4.47 -5.02
C LEU A 5 3.04 -4.73 -5.11
N ASP A 6 3.47 -5.81 -4.50
CA ASP A 6 4.86 -6.24 -4.37
C ASP A 6 5.24 -7.39 -5.31
N SER A 7 4.24 -7.97 -6.00
CA SER A 7 4.45 -9.02 -6.98
C SER A 7 3.69 -8.78 -8.29
N TRP A 8 4.15 -9.48 -9.33
CA TRP A 8 3.49 -9.50 -10.63
C TRP A 8 2.04 -9.97 -10.50
N GLU A 9 1.79 -11.02 -9.72
CA GLU A 9 0.46 -11.60 -9.51
C GLU A 9 -0.46 -10.57 -8.84
N ALA A 10 0.01 -9.90 -7.79
CA ALA A 10 -0.74 -8.85 -7.11
C ALA A 10 -1.11 -7.74 -8.10
N TYR A 11 -0.16 -7.29 -8.93
CA TYR A 11 -0.40 -6.24 -9.94
C TYR A 11 -1.29 -6.70 -11.10
N ARG A 12 -1.17 -7.95 -11.55
CA ARG A 12 -1.97 -8.52 -12.62
C ARG A 12 -3.44 -8.65 -12.20
N ASP A 13 -3.67 -9.04 -10.95
CA ASP A 13 -4.98 -9.45 -10.46
C ASP A 13 -5.72 -8.34 -9.69
N VAL A 14 -5.04 -7.22 -9.37
CA VAL A 14 -5.67 -6.09 -8.69
C VAL A 14 -6.88 -5.54 -9.45
N ARG A 15 -8.01 -5.42 -8.74
CA ARG A 15 -9.25 -4.85 -9.27
C ARG A 15 -9.08 -3.34 -9.49
N ARG A 16 -9.17 -2.90 -10.75
CA ARG A 16 -9.12 -1.48 -11.09
C ARG A 16 -10.47 -0.82 -10.78
N LEU A 17 -10.44 0.34 -10.13
CA LEU A 17 -11.63 1.16 -9.87
C LEU A 17 -11.82 2.13 -11.06
N GLY A 18 -13.00 2.09 -11.71
CA GLY A 18 -13.41 3.06 -12.74
C GLY A 18 -13.73 2.48 -14.14
N ARG A 19 -14.19 3.36 -15.05
CA ARG A 19 -14.57 3.05 -16.44
C ARG A 19 -13.39 3.15 -17.43
N LYS A 20 -12.28 2.44 -17.19
CA LYS A 20 -11.18 2.36 -18.16
C LYS A 20 -11.01 0.92 -18.64
N THR A 21 -10.93 0.74 -19.95
CA THR A 21 -10.67 -0.54 -20.61
C THR A 21 -9.44 -1.21 -19.98
N ARG A 22 -9.54 -2.52 -19.73
CA ARG A 22 -8.44 -3.29 -19.12
C ARG A 22 -7.23 -3.24 -20.06
N LEU A 23 -6.08 -2.78 -19.57
CA LEU A 23 -4.82 -2.92 -20.32
C LEU A 23 -4.55 -4.42 -20.56
N PRO A 24 -4.17 -4.82 -21.79
CA PRO A 24 -3.73 -6.18 -22.11
C PRO A 24 -2.60 -6.64 -21.18
N GLU A 25 -2.53 -7.95 -20.93
CA GLU A 25 -1.56 -8.53 -20.01
C GLU A 25 -0.11 -8.25 -20.44
N ALA A 26 0.19 -8.34 -21.74
CA ALA A 26 1.52 -8.01 -22.25
C ALA A 26 1.96 -6.58 -21.90
N GLN A 27 1.05 -5.60 -22.03
CA GLN A 27 1.35 -4.21 -21.66
C GLN A 27 1.52 -4.05 -20.14
N ARG A 28 0.78 -4.83 -19.34
CA ARG A 28 0.97 -4.86 -17.89
C ARG A 28 2.33 -5.43 -17.52
N ALA A 29 2.79 -6.49 -18.18
CA ALA A 29 4.09 -7.09 -17.93
C ALA A 29 5.22 -6.08 -18.23
N THR A 30 5.12 -5.33 -19.33
CA THR A 30 6.05 -4.23 -19.63
C THR A 30 6.07 -3.19 -18.51
N LEU A 31 4.91 -2.71 -18.07
CA LEU A 31 4.83 -1.73 -16.97
C LEU A 31 5.40 -2.30 -15.67
N TRP A 32 5.10 -3.56 -15.36
CA TRP A 32 5.60 -4.23 -14.16
C TRP A 32 7.13 -4.29 -14.15
N SER A 33 7.76 -4.64 -15.27
CA SER A 33 9.23 -4.66 -15.36
C SER A 33 9.88 -3.30 -15.06
N ILE A 34 9.19 -2.19 -15.36
CA ILE A 34 9.65 -0.85 -15.02
C ILE A 34 9.49 -0.60 -13.52
N PHE A 35 8.34 -0.98 -12.95
CA PHE A 35 8.09 -0.84 -11.52
C PHE A 35 9.06 -1.67 -10.68
N GLU A 36 9.39 -2.89 -11.08
CA GLU A 36 10.40 -3.73 -10.42
C GLU A 36 11.75 -3.03 -10.33
N LYS A 37 12.22 -2.44 -11.43
CA LYS A 37 13.49 -1.68 -11.44
C LYS A 37 13.46 -0.49 -10.49
N VAL A 38 12.34 0.23 -10.43
CA VAL A 38 12.18 1.37 -9.50
C VAL A 38 12.15 0.89 -8.05
N GLN A 39 11.41 -0.18 -7.75
CA GLN A 39 11.33 -0.76 -6.42
C GLN A 39 12.70 -1.25 -5.95
N GLU A 40 13.44 -1.95 -6.81
CA GLU A 40 14.79 -2.42 -6.52
C GLU A 40 15.74 -1.25 -6.27
N GLY A 41 15.70 -0.21 -7.11
CA GLY A 41 16.50 1.00 -6.90
C GLY A 41 16.16 1.74 -5.60
N LEU A 42 14.92 1.69 -5.11
CA LEU A 42 14.55 2.23 -3.80
C LEU A 42 15.14 1.38 -2.66
N LYS A 43 15.02 0.05 -2.75
CA LYS A 43 15.55 -0.89 -1.75
C LYS A 43 17.06 -0.75 -1.58
N GLN A 44 17.81 -0.69 -2.68
CA GLN A 44 19.26 -0.53 -2.66
C GLN A 44 19.72 0.77 -1.97
N ARG A 45 18.88 1.80 -1.99
CA ARG A 45 19.15 3.09 -1.33
C ARG A 45 18.59 3.18 0.10
N GLY A 46 17.94 2.12 0.59
CA GLY A 46 17.26 2.13 1.89
C GLY A 46 16.08 3.10 1.96
N LEU A 47 15.44 3.40 0.82
CA LEU A 47 14.33 4.35 0.73
C LEU A 47 12.98 3.62 0.67
N ILE A 48 11.95 4.23 1.26
CA ILE A 48 10.56 3.78 1.19
C ILE A 48 9.67 4.86 0.58
N THR A 49 8.61 4.44 -0.11
CA THR A 49 7.57 5.37 -0.57
C THR A 49 6.61 5.67 0.57
N HIS A 50 5.86 6.78 0.48
CA HIS A 50 4.78 7.08 1.42
C HIS A 50 3.77 5.92 1.53
N ALA A 51 3.42 5.28 0.40
CA ALA A 51 2.56 4.10 0.40
C ALA A 51 3.20 2.91 1.13
N GLY A 52 4.51 2.70 0.95
CA GLY A 52 5.27 1.69 1.69
C GLY A 52 5.27 1.95 3.18
N LEU A 53 5.55 3.18 3.61
CA LEU A 53 5.51 3.60 5.02
C LEU A 53 4.16 3.26 5.68
N PHE A 54 3.06 3.71 5.09
CA PHE A 54 1.73 3.46 5.66
C PHE A 54 1.33 1.98 5.60
N SER A 55 1.80 1.22 4.61
CA SER A 55 1.57 -0.23 4.56
C SER A 55 2.32 -0.95 5.67
N THR A 56 3.57 -0.55 5.96
CA THR A 56 4.35 -1.05 7.09
C THR A 56 3.69 -0.68 8.42
N LEU A 57 3.20 0.55 8.58
CA LEU A 57 2.49 0.95 9.79
C LEU A 57 1.19 0.16 9.98
N ALA A 58 0.45 -0.12 8.90
CA ALA A 58 -0.77 -0.92 8.96
C ALA A 58 -0.52 -2.40 9.33
N SER A 59 0.63 -2.98 9.00
CA SER A 59 0.96 -4.36 9.41
C SER A 59 1.33 -4.44 10.89
N ILE A 60 1.94 -3.39 11.46
CA ILE A 60 2.26 -3.32 12.90
C ILE A 60 0.99 -3.33 13.75
N GLN A 61 -0.09 -2.73 13.25
CA GLN A 61 -1.38 -2.72 13.95
C GLN A 61 -2.09 -4.10 13.95
N GLN A 62 -1.65 -5.06 13.14
CA GLN A 62 -2.16 -6.44 13.18
C GLN A 62 -1.49 -7.29 14.29
N ARG A 63 -0.65 -6.69 15.14
CA ARG A 63 -0.03 -7.38 16.27
C ARG A 63 -1.07 -7.67 17.35
N THR A 64 -0.92 -8.82 18.02
CA THR A 64 -1.73 -9.23 19.18
C THR A 64 -1.62 -8.30 20.37
N THR A 65 -0.57 -7.48 20.44
CA THR A 65 -0.41 -6.42 21.44
C THR A 65 -0.22 -5.10 20.69
N PRO A 66 -1.25 -4.24 20.62
CA PRO A 66 -1.12 -2.96 19.96
C PRO A 66 -0.07 -2.10 20.68
N PRO A 67 0.76 -1.33 19.95
CA PRO A 67 1.81 -0.52 20.56
C PRO A 67 1.28 0.70 21.34
N TYR A 68 -0.01 1.00 21.25
CA TYR A 68 -0.66 2.13 21.91
C TYR A 68 -2.09 1.75 22.32
N ASP A 69 -2.58 2.29 23.45
CA ASP A 69 -3.96 2.09 23.91
C ASP A 69 -4.95 3.10 23.29
N PHE A 70 -4.48 4.29 22.90
CA PHE A 70 -5.29 5.37 22.33
C PHE A 70 -4.52 6.14 21.25
N ALA A 71 -5.25 6.72 20.28
CA ALA A 71 -4.69 7.59 19.24
C ALA A 71 -5.56 8.85 19.03
N ILE A 72 -4.92 10.02 18.92
CA ILE A 72 -5.58 11.31 18.60
C ILE A 72 -5.20 11.70 17.16
N ILE A 73 -6.22 12.05 16.37
CA ILE A 73 -6.12 12.16 14.91
C ILE A 73 -6.80 13.49 14.51
N ASP A 74 -6.06 14.41 13.89
CA ASP A 74 -6.62 15.70 13.44
C ASP A 74 -7.25 15.56 12.04
N GLY A 75 -8.57 15.73 11.94
CA GLY A 75 -9.44 15.25 10.85
C GLY A 75 -9.18 15.72 9.41
N GLN A 76 -8.25 16.65 9.17
CA GLN A 76 -8.15 17.34 7.88
C GLN A 76 -7.08 16.70 6.96
N GLY A 77 -7.53 15.91 5.98
CA GLY A 77 -6.74 15.58 4.78
C GLY A 77 -5.99 14.25 4.77
N TYR A 78 -6.63 13.13 5.11
CA TYR A 78 -6.03 11.80 5.06
C TYR A 78 -6.05 11.14 3.67
N PRO A 79 -4.92 10.92 2.96
CA PRO A 79 -4.81 9.88 1.95
C PRO A 79 -5.09 8.48 2.53
N GLY A 80 -5.83 7.66 1.79
CA GLY A 80 -6.38 6.37 2.22
C GLY A 80 -5.46 5.41 3.03
N PRO A 81 -4.14 5.30 2.80
CA PRO A 81 -3.26 4.47 3.63
C PRO A 81 -3.21 4.87 5.11
N GLN A 82 -3.40 6.15 5.44
CA GLN A 82 -3.50 6.61 6.83
C GLN A 82 -4.76 6.03 7.51
N LEU A 83 -5.89 5.92 6.79
CA LEU A 83 -7.13 5.40 7.36
C LEU A 83 -7.05 3.92 7.80
N ARG A 84 -6.16 3.09 7.22
CA ARG A 84 -5.96 1.70 7.68
C ARG A 84 -5.06 1.61 8.92
N PHE A 85 -4.05 2.47 9.03
CA PHE A 85 -3.31 2.62 10.28
C PHE A 85 -4.27 2.97 11.43
N LEU A 86 -5.31 3.76 11.14
CA LEU A 86 -6.34 4.13 12.11
C LEU A 86 -7.38 3.03 12.35
N ALA A 87 -7.85 2.36 11.29
CA ALA A 87 -8.88 1.31 11.40
C ALA A 87 -8.41 0.02 12.10
N ALA A 88 -7.11 -0.21 12.18
CA ALA A 88 -6.54 -1.38 12.86
C ALA A 88 -6.27 -1.13 14.37
N GLY A 89 -6.58 0.07 14.88
CA GLY A 89 -6.40 0.45 16.30
C GLY A 89 -7.70 0.72 17.07
N GLY A 90 -8.87 0.42 16.50
CA GLY A 90 -10.16 0.58 17.18
C GLY A 90 -10.76 -0.78 17.50
N ASN A 91 -10.56 -1.26 18.72
CA ASN A 91 -11.31 -2.39 19.26
C ASN A 91 -12.13 -1.88 20.45
N ASP A 92 -13.35 -1.45 20.15
CA ASP A 92 -14.54 -1.58 21.00
C ASP A 92 -15.61 -2.30 20.18
#